data_AF-A0A914C2V7-F1
#
_entry.id   AF-A0A914C2V7-F1
#
_cell.length_a   1.000
_cell.length_b   1.000
_cell.length_c   1.000
_cell.angle_alpha   90.00
_cell.angle_beta   90.00
_cell.angle_gamma   90.00
#
_symmetry.space_group_name_H-M   'P 1'
#
loop_
_entity.id
_entity.type
_entity.pdbx_description
1 polymer ?
#
loop_
_entity_poly.entity_id
_entity_poly.type
_entity_poly.pdbx_seq_one_letter_code
_entity_poly.pdbx_strand_id
1 'polypeptide(L)'
;MHVWTIASLSVHRYWKISRPVTSRFKDTASRARLAILIMLILALLFRLPLFLVELQLKWKPMFRIGRRVETTELLSPYRIVYHSFLDPVLSNFLPFIWMSAFSILTLCEIIKSRHFSYMKFSFDGNDGSFKKIYSKNSSQPLTFLRRRADCIRQRQEFRATISIVLIIVLYLLFHSLQLYNVVRKWQLLLQKKCPTRTDYIQSHIANVLSLLSCSVNAFVFIAFTNRIRSYVQMLIRKTSRSLSNSSDPPHSPKTITSVDPMLVGQNSSDSAFL
;
A
#
# COMPACT_ATOMS: atom_id res chain seq x y z
N MET A 1 -3.12 13.67 0.88
CA MET A 1 -3.10 12.56 -0.10
C MET A 1 -2.79 11.22 0.55
N HIS A 2 -1.67 11.07 1.26
CA HIS A 2 -1.29 9.79 1.90
C HIS A 2 -2.40 9.18 2.76
N VAL A 3 -2.90 9.92 3.74
CA VAL A 3 -3.99 9.52 4.64
C VAL A 3 -5.25 9.04 3.90
N TRP A 4 -5.73 9.83 2.94
CA TRP A 4 -6.91 9.51 2.13
C TRP A 4 -6.71 8.29 1.22
N THR A 5 -5.47 8.04 0.78
CA THR A 5 -5.15 6.85 -0.01
C THR A 5 -5.23 5.60 0.86
N ILE A 6 -4.75 5.65 2.10
CA ILE A 6 -4.86 4.53 3.04
C ILE A 6 -6.33 4.29 3.43
N ALA A 7 -7.10 5.36 3.66
CA ALA A 7 -8.53 5.25 3.91
C ALA A 7 -9.29 4.66 2.71
N SER A 8 -8.93 5.02 1.48
CA SER A 8 -9.51 4.40 0.27
C SER A 8 -9.14 2.93 0.15
N LEU A 9 -7.91 2.55 0.49
CA LEU A 9 -7.46 1.15 0.52
C LEU A 9 -8.23 0.31 1.55
N SER A 10 -8.55 0.87 2.73
CA SER A 10 -9.33 0.14 3.73
C SER A 10 -10.77 -0.13 3.25
N VAL A 11 -11.42 0.85 2.60
CA VAL A 11 -12.74 0.67 1.97
C VAL A 11 -12.69 -0.36 0.86
N HIS A 12 -11.71 -0.24 -0.03
CA HIS A 12 -11.54 -1.17 -1.14
C HIS A 12 -11.39 -2.60 -0.62
N ARG A 13 -10.61 -2.77 0.46
CA ARG A 13 -10.42 -4.07 1.09
C ARG A 13 -11.71 -4.62 1.70
N TYR A 14 -12.43 -3.79 2.46
CA TYR A 14 -13.73 -4.16 3.02
C TYR A 14 -14.71 -4.57 1.91
N TRP A 15 -14.82 -3.79 0.84
CA TRP A 15 -15.71 -4.06 -0.28
C TRP A 15 -15.39 -5.39 -0.96
N LYS A 16 -14.09 -5.66 -1.17
CA LYS A 16 -13.62 -6.91 -1.77
C LYS A 16 -13.95 -8.14 -0.92
N ILE A 17 -13.89 -8.01 0.40
CA ILE A 17 -14.17 -9.11 1.34
C ILE A 17 -15.68 -9.31 1.53
N SER A 18 -16.44 -8.23 1.73
CA SER A 18 -17.89 -8.30 1.95
C SER A 18 -18.67 -8.70 0.69
N ARG A 19 -18.22 -8.29 -0.50
CA ARG A 19 -18.92 -8.53 -1.77
C ARG A 19 -17.98 -9.11 -2.84
N PRO A 20 -17.57 -10.38 -2.72
CA PRO A 20 -16.59 -10.98 -3.64
C PRO A 20 -17.10 -11.11 -5.09
N VAL A 21 -18.41 -11.28 -5.30
CA VAL A 21 -18.99 -11.43 -6.65
C VAL A 21 -19.05 -10.09 -7.37
N THR A 22 -19.62 -9.06 -6.76
CA THR A 22 -19.75 -7.75 -7.40
C THR A 22 -18.41 -7.01 -7.51
N SER A 23 -17.47 -7.24 -6.59
CA SER A 23 -16.12 -6.69 -6.71
C SER A 23 -15.40 -7.20 -7.96
N ARG A 24 -15.49 -8.50 -8.30
CA ARG A 24 -14.84 -9.04 -9.51
C ARG A 24 -15.27 -8.36 -10.81
N PHE A 25 -16.52 -7.91 -10.90
CA PHE A 25 -17.03 -7.27 -12.12
C PHE A 25 -16.88 -5.74 -12.12
N LYS A 26 -16.88 -5.10 -10.95
CA LYS A 26 -16.85 -3.62 -10.84
C LYS A 26 -15.46 -3.06 -10.54
N ASP A 27 -14.54 -3.87 -10.02
CA ASP A 27 -13.18 -3.48 -9.65
C ASP A 27 -12.28 -3.47 -10.90
N THR A 28 -12.10 -2.28 -11.47
CA THR A 28 -11.31 -2.07 -12.69
C THR A 28 -10.23 -1.00 -12.46
N ALA A 29 -9.08 -1.17 -13.10
CA ALA A 29 -7.97 -0.24 -12.98
C ALA A 29 -8.30 1.16 -13.53
N SER A 30 -9.21 1.27 -14.49
CA SER A 30 -9.70 2.56 -15.00
C SER A 30 -10.47 3.34 -13.92
N ARG A 31 -11.38 2.69 -13.19
CA ARG A 31 -12.13 3.30 -12.10
C ARG A 31 -11.24 3.68 -10.92
N ALA A 32 -10.25 2.84 -10.58
CA ALA A 32 -9.27 3.17 -9.55
C ALA A 32 -8.46 4.43 -9.92
N ARG A 33 -8.00 4.55 -11.18
CA ARG A 33 -7.31 5.75 -11.69
C ARG A 33 -8.20 6.99 -11.62
N LEU A 34 -9.46 6.88 -12.04
CA LEU A 34 -10.42 7.98 -11.95
C LEU A 34 -10.65 8.41 -10.49
N ALA A 35 -10.81 7.47 -9.57
CA ALA A 35 -10.99 7.77 -8.15
C ALA A 35 -9.76 8.49 -7.55
N ILE A 36 -8.54 8.05 -7.89
CA ILE A 36 -7.30 8.71 -7.48
C ILE A 36 -7.22 10.13 -8.06
N LEU A 37 -7.57 10.30 -9.33
CA LEU A 37 -7.58 11.62 -9.99
C LEU A 37 -8.56 12.57 -9.30
N ILE A 38 -9.79 12.12 -9.03
CA ILE A 38 -10.80 12.91 -8.30
C ILE A 38 -10.29 13.29 -6.91
N MET A 39 -9.72 12.34 -6.16
CA MET A 39 -9.13 12.64 -4.85
C MET A 39 -7.97 13.64 -4.94
N LEU A 40 -7.14 13.56 -5.97
CA LEU A 40 -6.05 14.51 -6.20
C LEU A 40 -6.59 15.92 -6.49
N ILE A 41 -7.58 16.03 -7.37
CA ILE A 41 -8.22 17.30 -7.70
C ILE A 41 -8.86 17.92 -6.45
N LEU A 42 -9.61 17.13 -5.67
CA LEU A 42 -10.21 17.59 -4.42
C LEU A 42 -9.16 18.05 -3.40
N ALA A 43 -8.05 17.31 -3.27
CA ALA A 43 -6.96 17.70 -2.37
C ALA A 43 -6.27 18.99 -2.81
N LEU A 44 -6.10 19.19 -4.13
CA LEU A 44 -5.57 20.43 -4.69
C LEU A 44 -6.53 21.59 -4.46
N LEU A 45 -7.82 21.43 -4.76
CA LEU A 45 -8.84 22.46 -4.53
C LEU A 45 -8.93 22.86 -3.06
N PHE A 46 -8.80 21.89 -2.14
CA PHE A 46 -8.78 22.17 -0.71
C PHE A 46 -7.50 22.91 -0.27
N ARG A 47 -6.33 22.52 -0.77
CA ARG A 47 -5.05 23.12 -0.33
C ARG A 47 -4.62 24.39 -1.08
N LEU A 48 -5.06 24.58 -2.31
CA LEU A 48 -4.63 25.68 -3.17
C LEU A 48 -4.98 27.06 -2.58
N PRO A 49 -6.19 27.32 -2.04
CA PRO A 49 -6.51 28.60 -1.42
C PRO A 49 -5.58 28.91 -0.24
N LEU A 50 -5.26 27.90 0.58
CA LEU A 50 -4.35 28.03 1.70
C LEU A 50 -2.93 28.41 1.22
N PHE A 51 -2.45 27.69 0.22
CA PHE A 51 -1.13 27.92 -0.36
C PHE A 51 -1.00 29.33 -0.92
N LEU A 52 -2.01 29.83 -1.64
CA LEU A 52 -2.02 31.18 -2.19
C LEU A 52 -2.00 32.25 -1.10
N VAL A 53 -2.78 32.09 -0.03
CA VAL A 53 -2.79 33.02 1.12
C VAL A 53 -1.45 33.03 1.84
N GLU A 54 -0.85 31.87 2.08
CA GLU A 54 0.47 31.77 2.72
C GLU A 54 1.58 32.32 1.83
N LEU A 55 1.51 32.09 0.52
CA LEU A 55 2.45 32.62 -0.45
C LEU A 55 2.39 34.15 -0.48
N GLN A 56 1.19 34.74 -0.52
CA GLN A 56 1.00 36.20 -0.45
C GLN A 56 1.57 36.81 0.85
N LEU A 57 1.39 36.12 1.99
CA LEU A 57 1.95 36.53 3.27
C LEU A 57 3.48 36.53 3.27
N LYS A 58 4.09 35.47 2.73
CA LYS A 58 5.56 35.36 2.62
C LYS A 58 6.16 36.36 1.64
N TRP A 59 5.42 36.75 0.60
CA TRP A 59 5.90 37.70 -0.43
C TRP A 59 5.82 39.17 0.00
N LYS A 60 4.93 39.54 0.93
CA LYS A 60 4.80 40.92 1.46
C LYS A 60 5.00 41.00 2.98
N PRO A 61 6.17 40.60 3.53
CA PRO A 61 6.38 40.60 4.98
C PRO A 61 6.51 42.02 5.54
N MET A 62 7.27 42.91 4.86
CA MET A 62 7.64 44.24 5.37
C MET A 62 6.46 45.22 5.49
N PHE A 63 5.54 45.24 4.50
CA PHE A 63 4.43 46.20 4.48
C PHE A 63 3.34 45.94 5.52
N ARG A 64 3.28 44.73 6.10
CA ARG A 64 2.28 44.35 7.12
C ARG A 64 2.79 44.55 8.55
N ILE A 65 4.06 44.20 8.79
CA ILE A 65 4.72 44.38 10.10
C ILE A 65 4.77 45.86 10.49
N GLY A 66 5.02 46.76 9.53
CA GLY A 66 5.11 48.19 9.81
C GLY A 66 3.77 48.90 10.08
N ARG A 67 2.62 48.30 9.73
CA ARG A 67 1.33 49.01 9.76
C ARG A 67 0.45 48.68 10.97
N ARG A 68 0.48 47.44 11.49
CA ARG A 68 -0.24 46.99 12.71
C ARG A 68 0.33 45.66 13.24
N VAL A 69 1.22 45.72 14.23
CA VAL A 69 1.86 44.55 14.88
C VAL A 69 0.82 43.60 15.52
N GLU A 70 -0.28 44.16 16.05
CA GLU A 70 -1.37 43.38 16.67
C GLU A 70 -2.16 42.54 15.66
N THR A 71 -2.26 42.99 14.40
CA THR A 71 -2.97 42.23 13.33
C THR A 71 -2.12 41.15 12.68
N THR A 72 -0.80 41.18 12.90
CA THR A 72 0.09 40.08 12.52
C THR A 72 0.01 38.91 13.50
N GLU A 73 -0.39 39.15 14.75
CA GLU A 73 -0.61 38.09 15.76
C GLU A 73 -2.04 37.54 15.75
N LEU A 74 -3.03 38.38 15.46
CA LEU A 74 -4.41 37.94 15.23
C LEU A 74 -4.51 37.25 13.86
N LEU A 75 -4.26 35.93 13.85
CA LEU A 75 -4.72 35.04 12.79
C LEU A 75 -6.15 35.47 12.40
N SER A 76 -6.36 35.89 11.15
CA SER A 76 -7.70 36.16 10.62
C SER A 76 -8.67 35.06 11.10
N PRO A 77 -9.90 35.39 11.55
CA PRO A 77 -10.85 34.39 12.05
C PRO A 77 -11.06 33.24 11.06
N TYR A 78 -10.97 33.51 9.76
CA TYR A 78 -10.93 32.48 8.71
C TYR A 78 -9.78 31.48 8.89
N ARG A 79 -8.57 31.97 9.18
CA ARG A 79 -7.36 31.16 9.42
C ARG A 79 -7.48 30.34 10.70
N ILE A 80 -8.11 30.88 11.75
CA ILE A 80 -8.38 30.16 13.00
C ILE A 80 -9.33 29.00 12.72
N VAL A 81 -10.47 29.25 12.07
CA VAL A 81 -11.46 28.21 11.75
C VAL A 81 -10.83 27.15 10.85
N TYR A 82 -10.06 27.56 9.85
CA TYR A 82 -9.48 26.64 8.88
C TYR A 82 -8.37 25.75 9.48
N HIS A 83 -7.34 26.34 10.12
CA HIS A 83 -6.21 25.58 10.67
C HIS A 83 -6.46 24.97 12.04
N SER A 84 -7.47 25.46 12.78
CA SER A 84 -7.82 24.86 14.06
C SER A 84 -8.86 23.77 13.87
N PHE A 85 -9.85 23.92 12.99
CA PHE A 85 -10.95 22.95 12.89
C PHE A 85 -10.96 22.17 11.57
N LEU A 86 -11.09 22.84 10.42
CA LEU A 86 -11.28 22.17 9.13
C LEU A 86 -10.11 21.24 8.75
N ASP A 87 -8.88 21.74 8.79
CA ASP A 87 -7.71 20.96 8.38
C ASP A 87 -7.45 19.77 9.34
N PRO A 88 -7.46 19.93 10.68
CA PRO A 88 -7.31 18.79 11.57
C PRO A 88 -8.45 17.76 11.47
N VAL A 89 -9.68 18.21 11.25
CA VAL A 89 -10.84 17.31 11.09
C VAL A 89 -10.70 16.48 9.82
N LEU A 90 -10.43 17.11 8.68
CA LEU A 90 -10.35 16.44 7.38
C LEU A 90 -9.06 15.66 7.19
N SER A 91 -7.95 16.12 7.76
CA SER A 91 -6.64 15.48 7.58
C SER A 91 -6.36 14.39 8.62
N ASN A 92 -6.96 14.43 9.82
CA ASN A 92 -6.70 13.47 10.90
C ASN A 92 -7.95 12.73 11.36
N PHE A 93 -8.93 13.44 11.94
CA PHE A 93 -10.09 12.80 12.61
C PHE A 93 -10.92 11.94 11.67
N LEU A 94 -11.38 12.53 10.55
CA LEU A 94 -12.30 11.85 9.66
C LEU A 94 -11.66 10.62 9.00
N PRO A 95 -10.42 10.68 8.46
CA PRO A 95 -9.75 9.49 7.99
C PRO A 95 -9.48 8.45 9.08
N PHE A 96 -9.14 8.89 10.30
CA PHE A 96 -8.91 7.99 11.43
C PHE A 96 -10.17 7.18 11.80
N ILE A 97 -11.31 7.85 11.94
CA ILE A 97 -12.61 7.22 12.20
C ILE A 97 -12.96 6.27 11.06
N TRP A 98 -12.80 6.74 9.81
CA TRP A 98 -13.09 5.95 8.62
C TRP A 98 -12.23 4.67 8.58
N MET A 99 -10.92 4.79 8.75
CA MET A 99 -10.00 3.64 8.78
C MET A 99 -10.33 2.67 9.92
N SER A 100 -10.67 3.19 11.12
CA SER A 100 -11.07 2.36 12.26
C SER A 100 -12.35 1.58 11.96
N ALA A 101 -13.40 2.27 11.51
CA ALA A 101 -14.69 1.65 11.20
C ALA A 101 -14.57 0.57 10.13
N PHE A 102 -13.92 0.86 9.00
CA PHE A 102 -13.74 -0.14 7.94
C PHE A 102 -12.83 -1.29 8.34
N SER A 103 -11.87 -1.07 9.26
CA SER A 103 -11.05 -2.16 9.80
C SER A 103 -11.86 -3.11 10.67
N ILE A 104 -12.71 -2.58 11.55
CA ILE A 104 -13.61 -3.38 12.39
C ILE A 104 -14.58 -4.15 11.49
N LEU A 105 -15.22 -3.50 10.52
CA LEU A 105 -16.12 -4.16 9.58
C LEU A 105 -15.41 -5.27 8.79
N THR A 106 -14.19 -5.03 8.34
CA THR A 106 -13.37 -6.04 7.65
C THR A 106 -13.08 -7.22 8.57
N LEU A 107 -12.76 -6.98 9.84
CA LEU A 107 -12.51 -8.03 10.83
C LEU A 107 -13.78 -8.85 11.10
N CYS A 108 -14.94 -8.20 11.27
CA CYS A 108 -16.22 -8.85 11.45
C CYS A 108 -16.56 -9.78 10.27
N GLU A 109 -16.38 -9.33 9.03
CA GLU A 109 -16.60 -10.15 7.85
C GLU A 109 -15.62 -11.34 7.76
N ILE A 110 -14.36 -11.15 8.16
CA ILE A 110 -13.38 -12.24 8.22
C ILE A 110 -13.81 -13.29 9.26
N ILE A 111 -14.23 -12.88 10.46
CA ILE A 111 -14.69 -13.79 11.51
C ILE A 111 -15.93 -14.56 11.04
N LYS A 112 -16.91 -13.85 10.46
CA LYS A 112 -18.13 -14.44 9.89
C LYS A 112 -17.82 -15.45 8.78
N SER A 113 -16.92 -15.10 7.86
CA SER A 113 -16.51 -16.00 6.77
C SER A 113 -15.80 -17.26 7.27
N ARG A 114 -14.94 -17.12 8.30
CA ARG A 114 -14.29 -18.27 8.96
C ARG A 114 -15.30 -19.17 9.64
N HIS A 115 -16.22 -18.60 10.41
CA HIS A 115 -17.28 -19.37 11.08
C HIS A 115 -18.12 -20.17 10.07
N PHE A 116 -18.45 -19.56 8.93
CA PHE A 116 -19.17 -20.24 7.85
C PHE A 116 -18.34 -21.35 7.17
N SER A 117 -17.03 -21.16 6.99
CA SER A 117 -16.13 -22.22 6.51
C SER A 117 -16.03 -23.38 7.50
N TYR A 118 -15.86 -23.10 8.80
CA TYR A 118 -15.82 -24.14 9.83
C TYR A 118 -17.14 -24.91 9.93
N MET A 119 -18.30 -24.23 9.84
CA MET A 119 -19.60 -24.89 9.84
C MET A 119 -19.82 -25.81 8.62
N LYS A 120 -19.27 -25.46 7.45
CA LYS A 120 -19.32 -26.35 6.28
C LYS A 120 -18.49 -27.61 6.47
N PHE A 121 -17.31 -27.49 7.08
CA PHE A 121 -16.48 -28.66 7.41
C PHE A 121 -17.07 -29.53 8.51
N SER A 122 -17.83 -28.96 9.46
CA SER A 122 -18.55 -29.75 10.46
C SER A 122 -19.78 -30.46 9.89
N PHE A 123 -20.40 -29.92 8.83
CA PHE A 123 -21.53 -30.57 8.15
C PHE A 123 -21.05 -31.75 7.27
N ASP A 124 -19.98 -31.55 6.48
CA ASP A 124 -19.36 -32.63 5.70
C ASP A 124 -18.69 -33.72 6.56
N GLY A 125 -18.39 -33.41 7.83
CA GLY A 125 -17.81 -34.36 8.79
C GLY A 125 -18.83 -35.15 9.61
N ASN A 126 -20.13 -34.79 9.55
CA ASN A 126 -21.17 -35.42 10.36
C ASN A 126 -22.21 -36.21 9.54
N ASP A 127 -22.11 -36.23 8.21
CA ASP A 127 -22.83 -37.17 7.34
C ASP A 127 -22.12 -38.55 7.33
N GLY A 128 -21.84 -39.07 8.52
CA GLY A 128 -21.34 -40.41 8.78
C GLY A 128 -22.41 -41.51 8.65
N SER A 129 -23.51 -41.25 7.96
CA SER A 129 -24.56 -42.25 7.72
C SER A 129 -25.35 -41.87 6.48
N PHE A 130 -25.38 -42.78 5.50
CA PHE A 130 -26.13 -42.75 4.23
C PHE A 130 -25.41 -42.25 2.96
N LYS A 131 -24.65 -43.20 2.38
CA LYS A 131 -24.91 -43.76 1.02
C LYS A 131 -24.45 -42.92 -0.20
N LYS A 132 -23.31 -43.33 -0.76
CA LYS A 132 -23.05 -43.62 -2.20
C LYS A 132 -21.55 -43.92 -2.35
N ILE A 133 -21.08 -45.15 -2.54
CA ILE A 133 -21.27 -46.00 -3.74
C ILE A 133 -21.40 -45.13 -4.98
N TYR A 134 -20.28 -44.80 -5.61
CA TYR A 134 -20.02 -44.74 -7.06
C TYR A 134 -18.75 -43.90 -7.32
N SER A 135 -17.89 -44.38 -8.21
CA SER A 135 -16.70 -43.71 -8.76
C SER A 135 -15.38 -43.82 -7.97
N LYS A 136 -14.98 -45.05 -7.65
CA LYS A 136 -13.59 -45.49 -7.82
C LYS A 136 -13.40 -45.65 -9.35
N ASN A 137 -13.00 -44.60 -10.08
CA ASN A 137 -12.30 -44.68 -11.37
C ASN A 137 -12.20 -43.31 -12.06
N SER A 138 -10.94 -42.90 -12.29
CA SER A 138 -10.48 -41.95 -13.31
C SER A 138 -10.98 -40.50 -13.27
N SER A 139 -10.04 -39.57 -13.42
CA SER A 139 -10.19 -38.11 -13.38
C SER A 139 -10.38 -37.58 -11.94
N GLN A 140 -9.55 -36.70 -11.37
CA GLN A 140 -9.02 -35.49 -11.98
C GLN A 140 -7.72 -35.03 -11.26
N PRO A 141 -6.52 -35.17 -11.84
CA PRO A 141 -5.34 -34.41 -11.36
C PRO A 141 -5.59 -32.89 -11.41
N LEU A 142 -6.52 -32.45 -12.27
CA LEU A 142 -6.99 -31.07 -12.38
C LEU A 142 -7.72 -30.57 -11.11
N THR A 143 -8.46 -31.39 -10.36
CA THR A 143 -9.09 -30.93 -9.10
C THR A 143 -8.08 -30.78 -7.99
N PHE A 144 -7.07 -31.63 -7.91
CA PHE A 144 -5.98 -31.48 -6.93
C PHE A 144 -5.13 -30.23 -7.22
N LEU A 145 -4.74 -30.03 -8.48
CA LEU A 145 -4.01 -28.83 -8.92
C LEU A 145 -4.84 -27.56 -8.72
N ARG A 146 -6.14 -27.60 -9.02
CA ARG A 146 -7.08 -26.50 -8.78
C ARG A 146 -7.22 -26.20 -7.28
N ARG A 147 -7.37 -27.21 -6.44
CA ARG A 147 -7.44 -27.07 -4.97
C ARG A 147 -6.13 -26.51 -4.40
N ARG A 148 -4.98 -26.93 -4.92
CA ARG A 148 -3.66 -26.38 -4.55
C ARG A 148 -3.51 -24.92 -5.01
N ALA A 149 -3.93 -24.58 -6.23
CA ALA A 149 -3.92 -23.22 -6.75
C ALA A 149 -4.85 -22.28 -5.96
N ASP A 150 -6.06 -22.75 -5.61
CA ASP A 150 -7.00 -22.00 -4.78
C ASP A 150 -6.46 -21.80 -3.36
N CYS A 151 -5.82 -22.81 -2.76
CA CYS A 151 -5.17 -22.69 -1.45
C CYS A 151 -4.00 -21.68 -1.46
N ILE A 152 -3.17 -21.69 -2.52
CA ILE A 152 -2.10 -20.69 -2.71
C ILE A 152 -2.69 -19.28 -2.86
N ARG A 153 -3.76 -19.12 -3.66
CA ARG A 153 -4.45 -17.84 -3.84
C ARG A 153 -5.03 -17.33 -2.51
N GLN A 154 -5.71 -18.19 -1.75
CA GLN A 154 -6.25 -17.84 -0.43
C GLN A 154 -5.15 -17.40 0.55
N ARG A 155 -4.00 -18.10 0.55
CA ARG A 155 -2.86 -17.73 1.40
C ARG A 155 -2.28 -16.36 1.02
N GLN A 156 -2.22 -16.04 -0.28
CA GLN A 156 -1.81 -14.73 -0.77
C GLN A 156 -2.83 -13.64 -0.41
N GLU A 157 -4.12 -13.93 -0.55
CA GLU A 157 -5.20 -13.01 -0.16
C GLU A 157 -5.19 -12.74 1.34
N PHE A 158 -4.96 -13.75 2.17
CA PHE A 158 -4.85 -13.61 3.63
C PHE A 158 -3.62 -12.78 4.03
N ARG A 159 -2.45 -13.03 3.41
CA ARG A 159 -1.25 -12.20 3.60
C ARG A 159 -1.49 -10.75 3.20
N ALA A 160 -2.22 -10.52 2.10
CA ALA A 160 -2.61 -9.17 1.69
C ALA A 160 -3.55 -8.52 2.71
N THR A 161 -4.52 -9.26 3.29
CA THR A 161 -5.33 -8.76 4.41
C THR A 161 -4.45 -8.34 5.58
N ILE A 162 -3.56 -9.22 6.04
CA ILE A 162 -2.67 -8.94 7.18
C ILE A 162 -1.83 -7.69 6.89
N SER A 163 -1.29 -7.55 5.68
CA SER A 163 -0.49 -6.39 5.31
C SER A 163 -1.28 -5.08 5.44
N ILE A 164 -2.54 -5.07 5.02
CA ILE A 164 -3.41 -3.89 5.09
C ILE A 164 -3.77 -3.60 6.55
N VAL A 165 -4.14 -4.63 7.33
CA VAL A 165 -4.43 -4.48 8.76
C VAL A 165 -3.22 -3.93 9.49
N LEU A 166 -2.02 -4.44 9.20
CA LEU A 166 -0.77 -3.98 9.82
C LEU A 166 -0.46 -2.52 9.44
N ILE A 167 -0.64 -2.14 8.17
CA ILE A 167 -0.53 -0.73 7.73
C ILE A 167 -1.50 0.15 8.52
N ILE A 168 -2.75 -0.28 8.70
CA ILE A 168 -3.75 0.50 9.41
C ILE A 168 -3.39 0.61 10.90
N VAL A 169 -3.02 -0.48 11.56
CA VAL A 169 -2.61 -0.45 12.98
C VAL A 169 -1.40 0.46 13.18
N LEU A 170 -0.37 0.34 12.34
CA LEU A 170 0.81 1.20 12.40
C LEU A 170 0.46 2.65 12.11
N TYR A 171 -0.42 2.91 11.14
CA TYR A 171 -0.92 4.24 10.87
C TYR A 171 -1.62 4.84 12.10
N LEU A 172 -2.54 4.10 12.73
CA LEU A 172 -3.27 4.55 13.92
C LEU A 172 -2.31 4.83 15.09
N LEU A 173 -1.31 3.97 15.30
CA LEU A 173 -0.28 4.17 16.32
C LEU A 173 0.52 5.45 16.06
N PHE A 174 1.08 5.63 14.86
CA PHE A 174 1.90 6.80 14.54
C PHE A 174 1.12 8.12 14.52
N HIS A 175 -0.18 8.09 14.19
CA HIS A 175 -1.02 9.30 14.15
C HIS A 175 -1.79 9.57 15.44
N SER A 176 -1.81 8.63 16.39
CA SER A 176 -2.49 8.81 17.69
C SER A 176 -2.00 10.05 18.44
N LEU A 177 -0.67 10.28 18.45
CA LEU A 177 -0.07 11.44 19.09
C LEU A 177 -0.42 12.75 18.38
N GLN A 178 -0.57 12.71 17.05
CA GLN A 178 -1.00 13.87 16.28
C GLN A 178 -2.46 14.21 16.57
N LEU A 179 -3.33 13.20 16.70
CA LEU A 179 -4.71 13.38 17.12
C LEU A 179 -4.81 13.96 18.54
N TYR A 180 -3.99 13.46 19.47
CA TYR A 180 -3.88 14.01 20.82
C TYR A 180 -3.51 15.50 20.77
N ASN A 181 -2.51 15.89 19.98
CA ASN A 181 -2.09 17.29 19.87
C ASN A 181 -3.20 18.20 19.31
N VAL A 182 -4.03 17.70 18.39
CA VAL A 182 -5.20 18.44 17.89
C VAL A 182 -6.21 18.68 19.01
N VAL A 183 -6.55 17.63 19.76
CA VAL A 183 -7.48 17.74 20.90
C VAL A 183 -6.92 18.68 21.97
N ARG A 184 -5.62 18.57 22.26
CA ARG A 184 -4.91 19.47 23.20
C ARG A 184 -4.98 20.93 22.73
N LYS A 185 -4.78 21.18 21.44
CA LYS A 185 -4.92 22.53 20.86
C LYS A 185 -6.36 23.05 21.03
N TRP A 186 -7.37 22.23 20.79
CA TRP A 186 -8.78 22.62 21.04
C TRP A 186 -9.05 22.90 22.51
N GLN A 187 -8.52 22.08 23.41
CA GLN A 187 -8.62 22.30 24.85
C GLN A 187 -8.01 23.65 25.25
N LEU A 188 -6.81 23.98 24.77
CA LEU A 188 -6.14 25.25 25.04
C LEU A 188 -6.92 26.45 24.48
N LEU A 189 -7.49 26.32 23.28
CA LEU A 189 -8.34 27.33 22.67
C LEU A 189 -9.62 27.58 23.49
N LEU A 190 -10.30 26.50 23.93
CA LEU A 190 -11.50 26.60 24.76
C LEU A 190 -11.21 27.22 26.12
N GLN A 191 -10.06 26.90 26.72
CA GLN A 191 -9.62 27.45 28.01
C GLN A 191 -8.94 28.81 27.90
N LYS A 192 -8.77 29.36 26.69
CA LYS A 192 -8.02 30.60 26.41
C LYS A 192 -6.61 30.61 27.04
N LYS A 193 -5.92 29.46 27.04
CA LYS A 193 -4.56 29.31 27.59
C LYS A 193 -3.52 29.26 26.49
N CYS A 194 -2.33 29.79 26.78
CA CYS A 194 -1.18 29.70 25.89
C CYS A 194 -0.55 28.30 25.92
N PRO A 195 0.00 27.81 24.78
CA PRO A 195 0.70 26.54 24.71
C PRO A 195 2.01 26.57 25.54
N THR A 196 2.33 25.48 26.20
CA THR A 196 3.57 25.34 26.98
C THR A 196 4.70 24.76 26.13
N ARG A 197 5.95 24.83 26.62
CA ARG A 197 7.13 24.23 25.95
C ARG A 197 6.95 22.74 25.67
N THR A 198 6.27 22.01 26.55
CA THR A 198 5.99 20.58 26.38
C THR A 198 5.05 20.33 25.22
N ASP A 199 4.03 21.17 25.03
CA ASP A 199 3.09 21.07 23.90
C ASP A 199 3.83 21.22 22.55
N TYR A 200 4.83 22.11 22.47
CA TYR A 200 5.67 22.27 21.28
C TYR A 200 6.56 21.04 20.98
N ILE A 201 7.24 20.51 22.01
CA ILE A 201 8.08 19.31 21.86
C ILE A 201 7.23 18.12 21.41
N GLN A 202 6.07 17.94 22.04
CA GLN A 202 5.15 16.86 21.70
C GLN A 202 4.57 17.01 20.29
N SER A 203 4.28 18.24 19.85
CA SER A 203 3.90 18.53 18.47
C SER A 203 4.99 18.13 17.47
N HIS A 204 6.25 18.45 17.79
CA HIS A 204 7.38 18.08 16.94
C HIS A 204 7.55 16.57 16.83
N ILE A 205 7.52 15.85 17.95
CA ILE A 205 7.61 14.38 17.98
C ILE A 205 6.48 13.74 17.16
N ALA A 206 5.24 14.24 17.30
CA ALA A 206 4.11 13.73 16.54
C ALA A 206 4.27 13.91 15.03
N ASN A 207 4.81 15.05 14.59
CA ASN A 207 5.08 15.30 13.18
C ASN A 207 6.14 14.33 12.63
N VAL A 208 7.21 14.08 13.39
CA VAL A 208 8.26 13.11 13.00
C VAL A 208 7.69 11.70 12.91
N LEU A 209 6.87 11.27 13.89
CA LEU A 209 6.20 9.96 13.87
C LEU A 209 5.24 9.82 12.67
N SER A 210 4.47 10.86 12.36
CA SER A 210 3.59 10.88 11.18
C SER A 210 4.40 10.74 9.88
N LEU A 211 5.53 11.43 9.74
CA LEU A 211 6.42 11.29 8.58
C LEU A 211 7.00 9.86 8.46
N LEU A 212 7.42 9.26 9.58
CA LEU A 212 7.92 7.90 9.62
C LEU A 212 6.89 6.86 9.15
N SER A 213 5.60 7.12 9.38
CA SER A 213 4.52 6.24 8.92
C SER A 213 4.56 6.00 7.40
N CYS A 214 4.99 6.99 6.61
CA CYS A 214 5.10 6.85 5.16
C CYS A 214 6.17 5.82 4.77
N SER A 215 7.31 5.85 5.45
CA SER A 215 8.41 4.90 5.21
C SER A 215 8.03 3.48 5.64
N VAL A 216 7.39 3.35 6.81
CA VAL A 216 6.96 2.05 7.34
C VAL A 216 5.99 1.33 6.41
N ASN A 217 5.08 2.05 5.76
CA ASN A 217 4.16 1.47 4.79
C ASN A 217 4.89 0.76 3.63
N ALA A 218 5.98 1.34 3.13
CA ALA A 218 6.77 0.72 2.06
C ALA A 218 7.38 -0.61 2.53
N PHE A 219 7.95 -0.66 3.74
CA PHE A 219 8.50 -1.89 4.31
C PHE A 219 7.44 -2.96 4.51
N VAL A 220 6.24 -2.58 4.97
CA VAL A 220 5.13 -3.54 5.11
C VAL A 220 4.71 -4.11 3.75
N PHE A 221 4.59 -3.28 2.72
CA PHE A 221 4.28 -3.77 1.38
C PHE A 221 5.35 -4.72 0.83
N ILE A 222 6.63 -4.40 1.02
CA ILE A 222 7.75 -5.26 0.62
C ILE A 222 7.74 -6.59 1.39
N ALA A 223 7.53 -6.57 2.70
CA ALA A 223 7.58 -7.77 3.54
C ALA A 223 6.43 -8.76 3.23
N PHE A 224 5.22 -8.24 3.00
CA PHE A 224 4.02 -9.08 2.88
C PHE A 224 3.57 -9.35 1.44
N THR A 225 4.07 -8.60 0.45
CA THR A 225 3.75 -8.83 -0.96
C THR A 225 4.90 -9.54 -1.67
N ASN A 226 4.80 -10.86 -1.83
CA ASN A 226 5.83 -11.68 -2.51
C ASN A 226 6.23 -11.12 -3.88
N ARG A 227 5.25 -10.66 -4.66
CA ARG A 227 5.48 -10.02 -5.96
C ARG A 227 6.46 -8.86 -5.80
N ILE A 228 6.12 -7.87 -4.97
CA ILE A 228 6.94 -6.66 -4.74
C ILE A 228 8.32 -7.04 -4.21
N ARG A 229 8.41 -7.94 -3.23
CA ARG A 229 9.69 -8.45 -2.71
C ARG A 229 10.59 -8.99 -3.81
N SER A 230 10.06 -9.86 -4.67
CA SER A 230 10.82 -10.44 -5.79
C SER A 230 11.25 -9.37 -6.78
N TYR A 231 10.39 -8.40 -7.11
CA TYR A 231 10.76 -7.27 -7.96
C TYR A 231 11.88 -6.41 -7.34
N VAL A 232 11.79 -6.07 -6.06
CA VAL A 232 12.82 -5.28 -5.35
C VAL A 232 14.15 -6.03 -5.30
N GLN A 233 14.13 -7.33 -4.96
CA GLN A 233 15.34 -8.16 -4.99
C GLN A 233 15.96 -8.24 -6.39
N MET A 234 15.13 -8.37 -7.42
CA MET A 234 15.60 -8.36 -8.82
C MET A 234 16.19 -7.00 -9.21
N LEU A 235 15.56 -5.89 -8.79
CA LEU A 235 16.06 -4.53 -9.03
C LEU A 235 17.43 -4.35 -8.37
N ILE A 236 17.55 -4.69 -7.09
CA ILE A 236 18.81 -4.62 -6.33
C ILE A 236 19.90 -5.43 -7.04
N ARG A 237 19.61 -6.67 -7.46
CA ARG A 237 20.57 -7.52 -8.19
C ARG A 237 21.00 -6.94 -9.53
N LYS A 238 20.08 -6.30 -10.27
CA LYS A 238 20.41 -5.67 -11.56
C LYS A 238 21.23 -4.40 -11.37
N THR A 239 20.84 -3.56 -10.42
CA THR A 239 21.56 -2.32 -10.10
C THR A 239 22.95 -2.62 -9.54
N SER A 240 23.09 -3.62 -8.66
CA SER A 240 24.39 -4.04 -8.14
C SER A 240 25.31 -4.56 -9.25
N ARG A 241 24.78 -5.32 -10.22
CA ARG A 241 25.53 -5.79 -11.39
C ARG A 241 25.89 -4.67 -12.37
N SER A 242 25.01 -3.68 -12.53
CA SER A 242 25.27 -2.52 -13.39
C SER A 242 26.32 -1.59 -12.80
N LEU A 243 26.37 -1.46 -11.46
CA LEU A 243 27.42 -0.72 -10.75
C LEU A 243 28.75 -1.49 -10.74
N SER A 244 28.72 -2.83 -10.63
CA SER A 244 29.95 -3.64 -10.69
C SER A 244 30.53 -3.78 -12.10
N ASN A 245 29.72 -3.63 -13.16
CA ASN A 245 30.17 -3.69 -14.56
C ASN A 245 30.49 -2.30 -15.16
N SER A 246 30.53 -1.24 -14.33
CA SER A 246 30.87 0.13 -14.76
C SER A 246 32.39 0.38 -14.85
N SER A 247 33.22 -0.59 -14.49
CA SER A 247 34.68 -0.49 -14.56
C SER A 247 35.26 -1.76 -15.19
N ASP A 248 34.89 -2.01 -16.45
CA ASP A 248 35.75 -2.58 -17.51
C ASP A 248 34.88 -3.06 -18.69
N PRO A 249 35.23 -2.72 -19.94
CA PRO A 249 34.52 -3.24 -21.10
C PRO A 249 34.75 -4.76 -21.20
N PRO A 250 33.76 -5.57 -21.61
CA PRO A 250 34.01 -6.97 -21.90
C PRO A 250 35.01 -7.03 -23.06
N HIS A 251 36.23 -7.50 -22.77
CA HIS A 251 37.16 -7.87 -23.82
C HIS A 251 36.46 -8.88 -24.75
N SER A 252 36.49 -8.52 -26.03
CA SER A 252 35.95 -9.19 -27.21
C SER A 252 36.05 -10.73 -27.23
N PRO A 253 35.14 -11.41 -27.95
CA PRO A 253 35.10 -12.86 -28.04
C PRO A 253 36.26 -13.38 -28.90
N LYS A 254 36.97 -14.40 -28.42
CA LYS A 254 37.79 -15.29 -29.26
C LYS A 254 37.20 -16.70 -29.19
N THR A 255 36.52 -17.07 -30.27
CA THR A 255 36.50 -18.35 -31.02
C THR A 255 36.99 -19.60 -30.27
N ILE A 256 36.32 -20.75 -30.29
CA ILE A 256 36.31 -21.68 -31.45
C ILE A 256 34.99 -22.48 -31.47
N THR A 257 34.23 -22.32 -32.55
CA THR A 257 33.29 -23.30 -33.09
C THR A 257 34.07 -24.40 -33.79
N SER A 258 34.14 -25.61 -33.24
CA SER A 258 34.44 -26.82 -34.02
C SER A 258 33.12 -27.40 -34.52
N VAL A 259 32.68 -26.94 -35.68
CA VAL A 259 31.72 -27.65 -36.51
C VAL A 259 32.58 -28.34 -37.56
N ASP A 260 32.74 -29.66 -37.46
CA ASP A 260 33.32 -30.45 -38.54
C ASP A 260 32.33 -30.49 -39.72
N PRO A 261 32.73 -30.04 -40.92
CA PRO A 261 31.98 -30.29 -42.14
C PRO A 261 32.46 -31.59 -42.78
N MET A 262 31.52 -32.51 -43.04
CA MET A 262 31.67 -33.52 -44.09
C MET A 262 31.88 -32.83 -45.45
N LEU A 263 32.98 -33.16 -46.15
CA LEU A 263 33.01 -33.79 -47.50
C LEU A 263 34.25 -33.43 -48.34
N VAL A 264 34.69 -34.45 -49.11
CA VAL A 264 35.59 -34.46 -50.30
C VAL A 264 37.10 -34.41 -49.98
N GLY A 265 37.99 -35.31 -50.43
CA GLY A 265 37.99 -36.42 -51.38
C GLY A 265 39.42 -36.61 -51.94
N GLN A 266 39.77 -37.84 -52.37
CA GLN A 266 40.97 -38.24 -53.18
C GLN A 266 42.35 -38.18 -52.48
N ASN A 267 43.34 -39.04 -52.70
CA ASN A 267 43.65 -40.24 -53.52
C ASN A 267 44.88 -40.87 -52.84
N SER A 268 45.03 -42.19 -52.73
CA SER A 268 45.90 -43.10 -53.53
C SER A 268 46.43 -44.14 -52.51
N SER A 269 46.64 -45.42 -52.73
CA SER A 269 46.88 -46.24 -53.92
C SER A 269 46.92 -47.71 -53.45
N ASP A 270 46.75 -48.64 -54.39
CA ASP A 270 47.21 -50.03 -54.35
C ASP A 270 46.48 -51.06 -53.46
N SER A 271 45.56 -51.79 -54.09
CA SER A 271 45.72 -53.25 -54.21
C SER A 271 44.96 -53.74 -55.44
N ALA A 272 45.73 -54.11 -56.46
CA ALA A 272 45.28 -54.89 -57.58
C ALA A 272 45.69 -56.36 -57.38
N PHE A 273 44.91 -57.25 -58.01
CA PHE A 273 45.17 -58.65 -58.34
C PHE A 273 44.87 -59.77 -57.33
N LEU A 274 43.99 -60.64 -57.82
CA LEU A 274 43.59 -62.03 -57.46
C LEU A 274 42.61 -62.22 -56.30
#